data_AF-R6DA22-F1
#
_entry.id   AF-R6DA22-F1
#
_cell.length_a   1.000
_cell.length_b   1.000
_cell.length_c   1.000
_cell.angle_alpha   90.00
_cell.angle_beta   90.00
_cell.angle_gamma   90.00
#
_symmetry.space_group_name_H-M   'P 1'
#
loop_
_entity.id
_entity.type
_entity.pdbx_description
1 polymer ?
#
loop_
_entity_poly.entity_id
_entity_poly.type
_entity_poly.pdbx_seq_one_letter_code
_entity_poly.pdbx_strand_id
1 'polypeptide(L)'
;MLSEDLEEKNIRLEERISEFIELLENRDALNQDLVNRNRELKAKLNSHLTIKNEFEEDESFLIIGLELLLLLKKHRYNQFKNETHWLLLYAAINMLYGDISGIVKLVGLTSQEMKVCYLTYIGLNNSEQAEILNLEANTIKKYKNRIRNKLKIEEHIQLSVYLSLLSEPNNK
;
A
#
# COMPACT_ATOMS: atom_id res chain seq x y z
N MET A 1 17.71 -9.21 -83.24
CA MET A 1 18.44 -10.25 -82.49
C MET A 1 19.28 -9.73 -81.33
N LEU A 2 20.45 -9.07 -81.50
CA LEU A 2 21.27 -8.64 -80.34
C LEU A 2 20.63 -7.52 -79.49
N SER A 3 19.83 -6.66 -80.10
CA SER A 3 19.14 -5.54 -79.43
C SER A 3 17.92 -5.99 -78.61
N GLU A 4 17.14 -6.94 -79.13
CA GLU A 4 15.94 -7.48 -78.46
C GLU A 4 16.31 -8.30 -77.21
N ASP A 5 17.41 -9.06 -77.24
CA ASP A 5 17.91 -9.83 -76.08
C ASP A 5 18.43 -8.91 -74.95
N LEU A 6 18.94 -7.72 -75.30
CA LEU A 6 19.36 -6.72 -74.32
C LEU A 6 18.16 -6.05 -73.65
N GLU A 7 17.11 -5.80 -74.42
CA GLU A 7 15.86 -5.18 -73.98
C GLU A 7 15.08 -6.11 -73.04
N GLU A 8 14.99 -7.41 -73.38
CA GLU A 8 14.38 -8.42 -72.49
C GLU A 8 15.14 -8.55 -71.15
N LYS A 9 16.47 -8.50 -71.18
CA LYS A 9 17.29 -8.52 -69.96
C LYS A 9 17.10 -7.28 -69.09
N ASN A 10 16.94 -6.11 -69.69
CA ASN A 10 16.66 -4.87 -68.96
C ASN A 10 15.29 -4.92 -68.28
N ILE A 11 14.25 -5.40 -68.97
CA ILE A 11 12.90 -5.57 -68.39
C ILE A 11 12.96 -6.51 -67.17
N ARG A 12 13.63 -7.66 -67.28
CA ARG A 12 13.80 -8.58 -66.12
C ARG A 12 14.59 -7.97 -64.96
N LEU A 13 15.52 -7.07 -65.24
CA LEU A 13 16.28 -6.37 -64.20
C LEU A 13 15.39 -5.35 -63.47
N GLU A 14 14.56 -4.61 -64.21
CA GLU A 14 13.60 -3.66 -63.64
C GLU A 14 12.54 -4.36 -62.77
N GLU A 15 12.03 -5.51 -63.21
CA GLU A 15 11.13 -6.35 -62.41
C GLU A 15 11.79 -6.80 -61.11
N ARG A 16 13.01 -7.34 -61.17
CA ARG A 16 13.75 -7.76 -59.97
C ARG A 16 14.08 -6.59 -59.04
N ILE A 17 14.40 -5.42 -59.57
CA ILE A 17 14.64 -4.22 -58.75
C ILE A 17 13.35 -3.82 -58.03
N SER A 18 12.21 -3.87 -58.72
CA SER A 18 10.90 -3.56 -58.13
C SER A 18 10.55 -4.54 -57.00
N GLU A 19 10.73 -5.84 -57.21
CA GLU A 19 10.57 -6.86 -56.16
C GLU A 19 11.49 -6.61 -54.96
N PHE A 20 12.75 -6.24 -55.19
CA PHE A 20 13.69 -5.94 -54.11
C PHE A 20 13.30 -4.69 -53.31
N ILE A 21 12.76 -3.66 -53.97
CA ILE A 21 12.26 -2.45 -53.28
C ILE A 21 11.08 -2.82 -52.37
N GLU A 22 10.10 -3.58 -52.88
CA GLU A 22 8.95 -4.01 -52.09
C GLU A 22 9.36 -4.86 -50.87
N LEU A 23 10.33 -5.76 -51.05
CA LEU A 23 10.90 -6.55 -49.96
C LEU A 23 11.59 -5.68 -48.89
N LEU A 24 12.31 -4.64 -49.30
CA LEU A 24 12.96 -3.71 -48.38
C LEU A 24 11.93 -2.89 -47.60
N GLU A 25 10.89 -2.38 -48.26
CA GLU A 25 9.81 -1.62 -47.62
C GLU A 25 9.05 -2.48 -46.60
N ASN A 26 8.72 -3.72 -46.96
CA ASN A 26 8.05 -4.66 -46.05
C ASN A 26 8.94 -4.98 -44.83
N ARG A 27 10.24 -5.22 -45.04
CA ARG A 27 11.20 -5.43 -43.95
C ARG A 27 11.27 -4.22 -43.02
N ASP A 28 11.30 -3.01 -43.57
CA ASP A 28 11.39 -1.79 -42.79
C ASP A 28 10.10 -1.54 -41.99
N ALA A 29 8.93 -1.84 -42.56
CA ALA A 29 7.65 -1.82 -41.86
C ALA A 29 7.63 -2.82 -40.68
N LEU A 30 8.06 -4.07 -40.92
CA LEU A 30 8.15 -5.09 -39.88
C LEU A 30 9.13 -4.68 -38.76
N ASN A 31 10.27 -4.09 -39.12
CA ASN A 31 11.23 -3.58 -38.14
C ASN A 31 10.62 -2.47 -37.27
N GLN A 32 9.84 -1.55 -37.86
CA GLN A 32 9.15 -0.52 -37.10
C GLN A 32 8.11 -1.11 -36.14
N ASP A 33 7.34 -2.11 -36.59
CA ASP A 33 6.38 -2.80 -35.73
C ASP A 33 7.07 -3.49 -34.55
N LEU A 34 8.18 -4.20 -34.79
CA LEU A 34 8.99 -4.83 -33.74
C LEU A 34 9.56 -3.80 -32.75
N VAL A 35 10.02 -2.63 -33.22
CA VAL A 35 10.50 -1.55 -32.35
C VAL A 35 9.37 -1.00 -31.48
N ASN A 36 8.20 -0.77 -32.06
CA ASN A 36 7.03 -0.30 -31.32
C ASN A 36 6.60 -1.34 -30.27
N ARG A 37 6.55 -2.61 -30.65
CA ARG A 37 6.19 -3.69 -29.73
C ARG A 37 7.19 -3.84 -28.59
N ASN A 38 8.49 -3.71 -28.87
CA ASN A 38 9.52 -3.70 -27.84
C ASN A 38 9.37 -2.53 -26.86
N ARG A 39 9.02 -1.34 -27.35
CA ARG A 39 8.73 -0.18 -26.48
C ARG A 39 7.52 -0.44 -25.57
N GLU A 40 6.44 -1.01 -26.12
CA GLU A 40 5.26 -1.38 -25.34
C GLU A 40 5.58 -2.42 -24.26
N LEU A 41 6.33 -3.47 -24.61
CA LEU A 41 6.72 -4.51 -23.66
C LEU A 41 7.62 -3.95 -22.55
N LYS A 42 8.54 -3.05 -22.88
CA LYS A 42 9.38 -2.37 -21.89
C LYS A 42 8.56 -1.50 -20.94
N ALA A 43 7.55 -0.78 -21.46
CA ALA A 43 6.64 0.01 -20.64
C ALA A 43 5.83 -0.89 -19.67
N LYS A 44 5.29 -2.02 -20.18
CA LYS A 44 4.56 -3.00 -19.35
C LYS A 44 5.43 -3.63 -18.27
N LEU A 45 6.68 -3.98 -18.61
CA LEU A 45 7.62 -4.54 -17.65
C LEU A 45 7.91 -3.54 -16.53
N ASN A 46 8.15 -2.27 -16.87
CA ASN A 46 8.37 -1.22 -15.88
C ASN A 46 7.16 -1.03 -14.97
N SER A 47 5.93 -1.01 -15.51
CA SER A 47 4.72 -0.93 -14.67
C SER A 47 4.57 -2.12 -13.73
N HIS A 48 4.89 -3.34 -14.20
CA HIS A 48 4.84 -4.53 -13.36
C HIS A 48 5.87 -4.48 -12.22
N LEU A 49 7.08 -3.97 -12.49
CA LEU A 49 8.12 -3.82 -11.47
C LEU A 49 7.73 -2.77 -10.41
N THR A 50 7.11 -1.66 -10.82
CA THR A 50 6.58 -0.66 -9.88
C THR A 50 5.56 -1.27 -8.93
N ILE A 51 4.55 -1.94 -9.49
CA ILE A 51 3.51 -2.61 -8.69
C ILE A 51 4.13 -3.63 -7.74
N LYS A 52 5.06 -4.46 -8.23
CA LYS A 52 5.74 -5.47 -7.40
C LYS A 52 6.45 -4.86 -6.20
N ASN A 53 7.17 -3.75 -6.41
CA ASN A 53 7.89 -3.07 -5.34
C ASN A 53 6.91 -2.47 -4.31
N GLU A 54 5.81 -1.88 -4.75
CA GLU A 54 4.75 -1.38 -3.85
C GLU A 54 4.18 -2.51 -2.98
N PHE A 55 3.90 -3.68 -3.56
CA PHE A 55 3.43 -4.86 -2.81
C PHE A 55 4.48 -5.37 -1.80
N GLU A 56 5.76 -5.42 -2.17
CA GLU A 56 6.84 -5.84 -1.26
C GLU A 56 7.02 -4.87 -0.08
N GLU A 57 6.86 -3.57 -0.32
CA GLU A 57 6.87 -2.54 0.73
C GLU A 57 5.67 -2.73 1.68
N ASP A 58 4.46 -2.89 1.15
CA ASP A 58 3.25 -3.13 1.93
C ASP A 58 3.34 -4.41 2.78
N GLU A 59 3.87 -5.50 2.23
CA GLU A 59 4.10 -6.76 2.95
C GLU A 59 5.09 -6.56 4.10
N SER A 60 6.20 -5.85 3.85
CA SER A 60 7.20 -5.53 4.87
C SER A 60 6.60 -4.69 6.01
N PHE A 61 5.78 -3.68 5.67
CA PHE A 61 5.09 -2.85 6.65
C PHE A 61 4.10 -3.63 7.51
N LEU A 62 3.35 -4.55 6.90
CA LEU A 62 2.42 -5.42 7.63
C LEU A 62 3.17 -6.34 8.60
N ILE A 63 4.25 -6.99 8.14
CA ILE A 63 5.08 -7.86 8.99
C ILE A 63 5.58 -7.09 10.21
N ILE A 64 6.13 -5.89 10.01
CA ILE A 64 6.62 -5.04 11.12
C ILE A 64 5.48 -4.67 12.07
N GLY A 65 4.30 -4.29 11.54
CA GLY A 65 3.13 -3.97 12.36
C GLY A 65 2.68 -5.16 13.23
N LEU A 66 2.68 -6.37 12.67
CA LEU A 66 2.35 -7.61 13.39
C LEU A 66 3.40 -7.96 14.45
N GLU A 67 4.69 -7.78 14.16
CA GLU A 67 5.77 -7.98 15.12
C GLU A 67 5.66 -7.01 16.31
N LEU A 68 5.36 -5.74 16.05
CA LEU A 68 5.12 -4.74 17.10
C LEU A 68 3.95 -5.13 17.99
N LEU A 69 2.84 -5.62 17.41
CA LEU A 69 1.70 -6.11 18.19
C LEU A 69 2.08 -7.34 19.05
N LEU A 70 2.88 -8.27 18.51
CA LEU A 70 3.41 -9.40 19.26
C LEU A 70 4.31 -8.97 20.42
N LEU A 71 5.12 -7.92 20.24
CA LEU A 71 5.95 -7.35 21.32
C LEU A 71 5.10 -6.76 22.44
N LEU A 72 3.99 -6.08 22.12
CA LEU A 72 3.03 -5.61 23.13
C LEU A 72 2.45 -6.77 23.94
N LYS A 73 2.00 -7.84 23.27
CA LYS A 73 1.45 -9.03 23.94
C LYS A 73 2.49 -9.78 24.78
N LYS A 74 3.78 -9.63 24.48
CA LYS A 74 4.90 -10.19 25.25
C LYS A 74 5.43 -9.24 26.33
N HIS A 75 4.75 -8.11 26.60
CA HIS A 75 5.17 -7.09 27.56
C HIS A 75 6.58 -6.51 27.31
N ARG A 76 7.00 -6.41 26.04
CA ARG A 76 8.33 -5.88 25.65
C ARG A 76 8.25 -4.45 25.11
N TYR A 77 7.85 -3.52 25.97
CA TYR A 77 7.43 -2.17 25.58
C TYR A 77 8.56 -1.21 25.18
N ASN A 78 9.80 -1.49 25.56
CA ASN A 78 10.96 -0.60 25.32
C ASN A 78 11.39 -0.50 23.84
N GLN A 79 10.65 -1.12 22.92
CA GLN A 79 10.98 -1.17 21.49
C GLN A 79 10.21 -0.16 20.62
N PHE A 80 9.24 0.57 21.19
CA PHE A 80 8.49 1.61 20.49
C PHE A 80 9.28 2.94 20.47
N LYS A 81 10.03 3.17 19.38
CA LYS A 81 11.01 4.27 19.32
C LYS A 81 10.63 5.47 18.45
N ASN A 82 9.69 5.32 17.51
CA ASN A 82 9.36 6.37 16.54
C ASN A 82 7.86 6.40 16.20
N GLU A 83 7.41 7.48 15.56
CA GLU A 83 6.00 7.66 15.17
C GLU A 83 5.58 6.68 14.05
N THR A 84 6.52 6.27 13.18
CA THR A 84 6.26 5.29 12.12
C THR A 84 5.82 3.94 12.69
N HIS A 85 6.45 3.45 13.76
CA HIS A 85 6.05 2.21 14.43
C HIS A 85 4.61 2.29 14.94
N TRP A 86 4.17 3.46 15.40
CA TRP A 86 2.80 3.67 15.82
C TRP A 86 1.82 3.55 14.65
N LEU A 87 2.14 4.12 13.50
CA LEU A 87 1.32 4.00 12.28
C LEU A 87 1.20 2.54 11.82
N LEU A 88 2.31 1.81 11.78
CA LEU A 88 2.33 0.38 11.43
C LEU A 88 1.55 -0.47 12.43
N LEU A 89 1.68 -0.17 13.72
CA LEU A 89 0.90 -0.83 14.76
C LEU A 89 -0.61 -0.56 14.59
N TYR A 90 -1.01 0.68 14.28
CA TYR A 90 -2.43 0.99 14.05
C TYR A 90 -2.98 0.21 12.85
N ALA A 91 -2.22 0.13 11.75
CA ALA A 91 -2.60 -0.66 10.58
C ALA A 91 -2.80 -2.14 10.93
N ALA A 92 -1.85 -2.74 11.65
CA ALA A 92 -1.95 -4.13 12.11
C ALA A 92 -3.14 -4.36 13.06
N ILE A 93 -3.41 -3.41 13.97
CA ILE A 93 -4.57 -3.50 14.87
C ILE A 93 -5.88 -3.42 14.07
N ASN A 94 -6.02 -2.48 13.14
CA ASN A 94 -7.22 -2.35 12.32
C ASN A 94 -7.48 -3.60 11.49
N MET A 95 -6.42 -4.22 10.96
CA MET A 95 -6.53 -5.46 10.19
C MET A 95 -6.99 -6.65 11.04
N LEU A 96 -6.54 -6.76 12.30
CA LEU A 96 -6.79 -7.93 13.15
C LEU A 96 -8.02 -7.82 14.06
N TYR A 97 -8.30 -6.61 14.55
CA TYR A 97 -9.38 -6.37 15.54
C TYR A 97 -10.60 -5.70 14.91
N GLY A 98 -10.46 -5.16 13.69
CA GLY A 98 -11.47 -4.38 12.96
C GLY A 98 -11.07 -2.91 12.86
N ASP A 99 -11.44 -2.27 11.74
CA ASP A 99 -10.98 -0.91 11.41
C ASP A 99 -11.76 0.17 12.14
N ILE A 100 -11.08 0.86 13.07
CA ILE A 100 -11.62 2.02 13.80
C ILE A 100 -11.09 3.36 13.27
N SER A 101 -10.24 3.34 12.24
CA SER A 101 -9.50 4.52 11.77
C SER A 101 -10.42 5.65 11.29
N GLY A 102 -11.54 5.32 10.65
CA GLY A 102 -12.53 6.29 10.17
C GLY A 102 -13.13 7.12 11.31
N ILE A 103 -13.49 6.48 12.41
CA ILE A 103 -14.10 7.14 13.57
C ILE A 103 -13.07 8.01 14.26
N VAL A 104 -11.86 7.48 14.44
CA VAL A 104 -10.82 8.22 15.15
C VAL A 104 -10.35 9.46 14.37
N LYS A 105 -10.32 9.39 13.04
CA LYS A 105 -9.99 10.54 12.18
C LYS A 105 -11.04 11.66 12.26
N LEU A 106 -12.33 11.33 12.31
CA LEU A 106 -13.42 12.31 12.35
C LEU A 106 -13.45 13.13 13.65
N VAL A 107 -12.87 12.60 14.73
CA VAL A 107 -13.02 13.10 16.09
C VAL A 107 -11.85 14.01 16.51
N GLY A 108 -10.80 14.11 15.70
CA GLY A 108 -9.67 15.00 15.93
C GLY A 108 -8.88 14.65 17.21
N LEU A 109 -8.52 13.38 17.38
CA LEU A 109 -7.62 12.97 18.45
C LEU A 109 -6.19 13.48 18.19
N THR A 110 -5.52 13.95 19.24
CA THR A 110 -4.08 14.23 19.21
C THR A 110 -3.28 12.92 19.08
N SER A 111 -1.99 12.97 18.70
CA SER A 111 -1.14 11.76 18.59
C SER A 111 -1.12 10.95 19.89
N GLN A 112 -1.08 11.59 21.07
CA GLN A 112 -1.12 10.87 22.35
C GLN A 112 -2.49 10.24 22.64
N GLU A 113 -3.58 10.94 22.33
CA GLU A 113 -4.93 10.38 22.45
C GLU A 113 -5.14 9.21 21.48
N MET A 114 -4.57 9.28 20.27
CA MET A 114 -4.58 8.19 19.29
C MET A 114 -3.92 6.93 19.87
N LYS A 115 -2.73 7.07 20.45
CA LYS A 115 -2.00 5.96 21.09
C LYS A 115 -2.84 5.33 22.20
N VAL A 116 -3.37 6.14 23.11
CA VAL A 116 -4.24 5.67 24.21
C VAL A 116 -5.51 4.99 23.68
N CYS A 117 -6.11 5.51 22.60
CA CYS A 117 -7.30 4.94 21.98
C CYS A 117 -7.02 3.53 21.47
N TYR A 118 -6.01 3.35 20.62
CA TYR A 118 -5.66 2.05 20.05
C TYR A 118 -5.21 1.04 21.11
N LEU A 119 -4.42 1.46 22.10
CA LEU A 119 -4.03 0.56 23.20
C LEU A 119 -5.23 0.13 24.05
N THR A 120 -6.21 1.01 24.24
CA THR A 120 -7.47 0.69 24.93
C THR A 120 -8.32 -0.28 24.12
N TYR A 121 -8.38 -0.08 22.80
CA TYR A 121 -9.13 -0.92 21.88
C TYR A 121 -8.66 -2.38 21.90
N ILE A 122 -7.33 -2.61 21.95
CA ILE A 122 -6.76 -3.96 22.08
C ILE A 122 -6.74 -4.51 23.51
N GLY A 123 -7.40 -3.82 24.46
CA GLY A 123 -7.64 -4.30 25.82
C GLY A 123 -6.51 -4.06 26.83
N LEU A 124 -5.51 -3.23 26.52
CA LEU A 124 -4.43 -2.95 27.49
C LEU A 124 -4.93 -2.08 28.63
N ASN A 125 -4.52 -2.41 29.85
CA ASN A 125 -4.90 -1.70 31.06
C ASN A 125 -4.13 -0.39 31.24
N ASN A 126 -4.54 0.46 32.19
CA ASN A 126 -3.93 1.78 32.39
C ASN A 126 -2.44 1.72 32.79
N SER A 127 -2.03 0.67 33.50
CA SER A 127 -0.64 0.51 33.94
C SER A 127 0.26 0.11 32.77
N GLU A 128 -0.20 -0.83 31.93
CA GLU A 128 0.51 -1.21 30.70
C GLU A 128 0.64 -0.02 29.74
N GLN A 129 -0.44 0.74 29.54
CA GLN A 129 -0.42 1.94 28.71
C GLN A 129 0.56 3.00 29.24
N ALA A 130 0.60 3.17 30.56
CA ALA A 130 1.52 4.10 31.22
C ALA A 130 2.99 3.70 30.97
N GLU A 131 3.30 2.41 31.09
CA GLU A 131 4.63 1.88 30.82
C GLU A 131 5.03 2.04 29.34
N ILE A 132 4.14 1.67 28.42
CA ILE A 132 4.39 1.78 26.97
C ILE A 132 4.65 3.22 26.53
N LEU A 133 3.90 4.17 27.08
CA LEU A 133 3.98 5.58 26.69
C LEU A 133 4.97 6.38 27.53
N ASN A 134 5.60 5.76 28.55
CA ASN A 134 6.43 6.43 29.55
C ASN A 134 5.70 7.64 30.18
N LEU A 135 4.48 7.39 30.67
CA LEU A 135 3.58 8.37 31.27
C LEU A 135 3.08 7.88 32.63
N GLU A 136 2.51 8.79 33.42
CA GLU A 136 1.79 8.40 34.64
C GLU A 136 0.41 7.79 34.32
N ALA A 137 -0.01 6.79 35.10
CA ALA A 137 -1.34 6.18 34.96
C ALA A 137 -2.50 7.19 35.10
N ASN A 138 -2.33 8.25 35.89
CA ASN A 138 -3.31 9.33 36.00
C ASN A 138 -3.42 10.15 34.70
N THR A 139 -2.33 10.31 33.97
CA THR A 139 -2.31 10.95 32.66
C THR A 139 -3.06 10.10 31.63
N ILE A 140 -2.91 8.78 31.67
CA ILE A 140 -3.70 7.85 30.85
C ILE A 140 -5.21 8.01 31.12
N LYS A 141 -5.62 8.07 32.39
CA LYS A 141 -7.03 8.30 32.76
C LYS A 141 -7.57 9.62 32.19
N LYS A 142 -6.77 10.70 32.27
CA LYS A 142 -7.13 12.00 31.69
C LYS A 142 -7.32 11.92 30.17
N TYR A 143 -6.43 11.22 29.45
CA TYR A 143 -6.58 11.01 28.01
C TYR A 143 -7.83 10.20 27.67
N LYS A 144 -8.11 9.10 28.38
CA LYS A 144 -9.34 8.32 28.19
C LYS A 144 -10.59 9.18 28.38
N ASN A 145 -10.60 10.07 29.38
CA ASN A 145 -11.72 10.98 29.59
C ASN A 145 -11.88 12.00 28.44
N ARG A 146 -10.78 12.57 27.95
CA ARG A 146 -10.81 13.47 26.77
C ARG A 146 -11.32 12.75 25.53
N ILE A 147 -10.85 11.53 25.27
CA ILE A 147 -11.28 10.71 24.13
C ILE A 147 -12.79 10.44 24.23
N ARG A 148 -13.29 10.04 25.41
CA ARG A 148 -14.72 9.82 25.65
C ARG A 148 -15.54 11.08 25.36
N ASN A 149 -15.09 12.24 25.84
CA ASN A 149 -15.78 13.51 25.62
C ASN A 149 -15.83 13.87 24.13
N LYS A 150 -14.72 13.66 23.41
CA LYS A 150 -14.66 13.92 21.97
C LYS A 150 -15.54 12.95 21.16
N LEU A 151 -15.60 11.69 21.57
CA LEU A 151 -16.47 10.66 20.99
C LEU A 151 -17.93 10.78 21.44
N LYS A 152 -18.24 11.70 22.37
CA LYS A 152 -19.58 11.88 22.97
C LYS A 152 -20.17 10.58 23.52
N ILE A 153 -19.34 9.78 24.17
CA ILE A 153 -19.74 8.50 24.76
C ILE A 153 -20.55 8.77 26.04
N GLU A 154 -21.69 8.10 26.19
CA GLU A 154 -22.52 8.18 27.38
C GLU A 154 -21.75 7.80 28.66
N GLU A 155 -22.07 8.43 29.78
CA GLU A 155 -21.29 8.34 31.03
C GLU A 155 -21.10 6.90 31.51
N HIS A 156 -22.14 6.08 31.38
CA HIS A 156 -22.15 4.69 31.84
C HIS A 156 -21.39 3.72 30.93
N ILE A 157 -21.13 4.09 29.66
CA ILE A 157 -20.47 3.21 28.70
C ILE A 157 -18.95 3.32 28.86
N GLN A 158 -18.25 2.20 28.98
CA GLN A 158 -16.79 2.20 29.01
C GLN A 158 -16.19 2.42 27.61
N LEU A 159 -15.07 3.14 27.54
CA LEU A 159 -14.40 3.42 26.26
C LEU A 159 -13.99 2.13 25.53
N SER A 160 -13.49 1.12 26.23
CA SER A 160 -13.13 -0.17 25.65
C SER A 160 -14.34 -0.86 25.00
N VAL A 161 -15.46 -0.90 25.71
CA VAL A 161 -16.72 -1.50 25.22
C VAL A 161 -17.21 -0.75 23.98
N TYR A 162 -17.23 0.58 24.02
CA TYR A 162 -17.62 1.39 22.88
C TYR A 162 -16.75 1.09 21.66
N LEU A 163 -15.42 1.05 21.81
CA LEU A 163 -14.50 0.77 20.70
C LEU A 163 -14.67 -0.65 20.14
N SER A 164 -14.95 -1.65 20.98
CA SER A 164 -15.22 -3.02 20.52
C SER A 164 -16.53 -3.12 19.73
N LEU A 165 -17.55 -2.34 20.05
CA LEU A 165 -18.81 -2.31 19.28
C LEU A 165 -18.62 -1.68 17.88
N LEU A 166 -17.60 -0.84 17.70
CA LEU A 166 -17.31 -0.20 16.42
C LEU A 166 -16.62 -1.14 15.42
N SER A 167 -16.10 -2.27 15.90
CA SER A 167 -15.39 -3.24 15.08
C SER A 167 -16.27 -4.34 14.53
N GLU A 168 -17.48 -4.49 15.06
CA GLU A 168 -18.49 -5.32 14.43
C GLU A 168 -18.84 -4.71 13.08
N PRO A 169 -18.77 -5.49 11.98
CA PRO A 169 -19.17 -4.99 10.69
C PRO A 169 -20.60 -4.49 10.83
N ASN A 170 -20.81 -3.21 10.51
CA ASN A 170 -22.15 -2.67 10.31
C ASN A 170 -22.93 -3.70 9.48
N ASN A 171 -23.89 -4.38 10.13
CA ASN A 171 -24.98 -5.06 9.46
C ASN A 171 -25.68 -4.03 8.57
N LYS A 172 -25.26 -3.95 7.30
CA LYS A 172 -25.98 -3.33 6.20
C LYS A 172 -25.76 -4.17 4.96
#